data_AF-A0AAN8YR73-F1
#
_entry.id   AF-A0AAN8YR73-F1
#
_cell.length_a   1.000
_cell.length_b   1.000
_cell.length_c   1.000
_cell.angle_alpha   90.00
_cell.angle_beta   90.00
_cell.angle_gamma   90.00
#
_symmetry.space_group_name_H-M   'P 1'
#
loop_
_entity.id
_entity.type
_entity.pdbx_description
1 polymer ?
#
loop_
_entity_poly.entity_id
_entity_poly.type
_entity_poly.pdbx_seq_one_letter_code
_entity_poly.pdbx_strand_id
1 'polypeptide(L)' 'MNSIRLGTPWFYDRYLLNVHPWELRLKSNSVVFNECNMWVQVWNVPLHRMSGDVGRKIGQALGGTIDVAIPGNGSKEG' A
#
# COMPACT_ATOMS: atom_id res chain seq x y z
N MET A 1 -19.56 -2.22 9.57
CA MET A 1 -18.23 -2.49 10.16
C MET A 1 -17.46 -3.47 9.27
N ASN A 2 -17.10 -3.08 8.04
CA ASN A 2 -16.39 -3.95 7.09
C ASN A 2 -14.98 -3.45 6.73
N SER A 3 -14.65 -2.20 7.10
CA SER A 3 -13.43 -1.52 6.66
C SER A 3 -12.17 -2.11 7.31
N ILE A 4 -12.20 -2.43 8.61
CA ILE A 4 -11.01 -2.85 9.38
C ILE A 4 -10.47 -4.24 8.94
N ARG A 5 -11.29 -5.08 8.31
CA ARG A 5 -10.92 -6.47 7.94
C ARG A 5 -10.05 -6.60 6.69
N LEU A 6 -9.86 -5.54 5.91
CA LEU A 6 -9.18 -5.62 4.61
C LEU A 6 -7.64 -5.50 4.68
N GLY A 7 -7.06 -5.46 5.88
CA GLY A 7 -5.60 -5.51 6.05
C GLY A 7 -4.84 -4.30 5.51
N THR A 8 -5.55 -3.23 5.13
CA THR A 8 -4.92 -1.96 4.77
C THR A 8 -4.42 -1.30 6.07
N PRO A 9 -3.21 -0.74 6.11
CA PRO A 9 -2.75 0.07 7.22
C PRO A 9 -3.70 1.23 7.45
N TRP A 10 -4.13 1.37 8.69
CA TRP A 10 -4.95 2.48 9.12
C TRP A 10 -4.08 3.49 9.84
N PHE A 11 -4.34 4.78 9.64
CA PHE A 11 -3.74 5.81 10.49
C PHE A 11 -4.64 6.03 11.70
N TYR A 12 -4.08 5.93 12.91
CA TYR A 12 -4.72 6.34 14.15
C TYR A 12 -3.81 7.36 14.85
N ASP A 13 -4.28 8.60 15.01
CA ASP A 13 -3.51 9.71 15.58
C ASP A 13 -2.08 9.84 15.02
N ARG A 14 -1.94 9.72 13.69
CA ARG A 14 -0.67 9.74 12.93
C ARG A 14 0.22 8.50 13.09
N TYR A 15 -0.19 7.50 13.85
CA TYR A 15 0.49 6.21 13.94
C TYR A 15 -0.09 5.21 12.94
N LEU A 16 0.80 4.40 12.36
CA LEU A 16 0.40 3.28 11.51
C LEU A 16 -0.13 2.16 12.39
N LEU A 17 -1.38 1.79 12.19
CA LEU A 17 -2.03 0.66 12.85
C LEU A 17 -1.99 -0.55 11.90
N ASN A 18 -1.10 -1.50 12.21
CA ASN A 18 -1.01 -2.79 11.54
C ASN A 18 -1.80 -3.83 12.35
N VAL A 19 -2.88 -4.36 11.79
CA VAL A 19 -3.78 -5.29 12.49
C VAL A 19 -3.74 -6.65 11.80
N HIS A 20 -3.52 -7.71 12.59
CA HIS A 20 -3.63 -9.09 12.15
C HIS A 20 -4.89 -9.72 12.76
N PRO A 21 -5.81 -10.27 11.97
CA PRO A 21 -6.96 -11.02 12.50
C PRO A 21 -6.49 -12.15 13.42
N TRP A 22 -7.17 -12.37 14.53
CA TRP A 22 -6.84 -13.50 15.39
C TRP A 22 -7.25 -14.82 14.74
N GLU A 23 -6.39 -15.84 14.82
CA GLU A 23 -6.65 -17.18 14.32
C GLU A 23 -6.49 -18.21 15.45
N LEU A 24 -7.21 -19.34 15.39
CA LEU A 24 -7.28 -20.34 16.47
C LEU A 24 -5.90 -20.92 16.89
N ARG A 25 -4.85 -20.72 16.09
CA ARG A 25 -3.48 -21.22 16.33
C ARG A 25 -2.42 -20.11 16.39
N LEU A 26 -2.85 -18.87 16.48
CA LEU A 26 -1.99 -17.70 16.58
C LEU A 26 -1.29 -17.74 17.94
N LYS A 27 0.01 -18.05 17.97
CA LYS A 27 0.80 -17.95 19.21
C LYS A 27 1.20 -16.49 19.39
N SER A 28 1.18 -15.99 20.63
CA SER A 28 1.52 -14.58 20.94
C SER A 28 2.88 -14.14 20.38
N ASN A 29 3.80 -15.09 20.27
CA ASN A 29 5.17 -14.93 19.77
C ASN A 29 5.37 -15.36 18.31
N SER A 30 4.31 -15.76 17.58
CA SER A 30 4.42 -16.12 16.16
C SER A 30 4.02 -15.01 15.20
N VAL A 31 3.31 -13.98 15.67
CA VAL A 31 2.92 -12.85 14.80
C VAL A 31 4.01 -11.81 14.80
N VAL A 32 4.63 -11.65 13.63
CA VAL A 32 5.72 -10.73 13.40
C VAL A 32 5.19 -9.63 12.48
N PHE A 33 4.92 -8.45 13.04
CA PHE A 33 4.44 -7.27 12.31
C PHE A 33 5.59 -6.53 11.59
N ASN A 34 6.43 -7.26 10.84
CA ASN A 34 7.60 -6.68 10.17
C ASN A 34 7.26 -5.94 8.88
N GLU A 35 6.12 -6.25 8.28
CA GLU A 35 5.71 -5.70 6.98
C GLU A 35 4.30 -5.11 7.08
N CYS A 36 4.08 -4.02 6.35
CA CYS A 36 2.78 -3.38 6.26
C CYS A 36 2.59 -2.77 4.87
N ASN A 37 1.54 -3.22 4.18
CA ASN A 37 1.30 -2.86 2.78
C ASN A 37 0.40 -1.62 2.68
N MET A 38 0.93 -0.48 2.27
CA MET A 38 0.19 0.78 2.21
C MET A 38 0.08 1.36 0.81
N TRP A 39 -0.98 2.14 0.57
CA TRP A 39 -1.05 3.03 -0.59
C TRP A 39 -0.21 4.27 -0.33
N VAL A 40 0.69 4.57 -1.26
CA VAL A 40 1.48 5.80 -1.27
C VAL A 40 1.04 6.63 -2.46
N GLN A 41 0.63 7.87 -2.20
CA GLN A 41 0.29 8.82 -3.25
C GLN A 41 1.51 9.68 -3.59
N VAL A 42 1.91 9.65 -4.86
CA VAL A 42 3.02 10.46 -5.37
C VAL A 42 2.44 11.71 -6.04
N TRP A 43 2.92 12.87 -5.62
CA TRP A 43 2.50 14.17 -6.15
C TRP A 43 3.52 14.72 -7.14
N ASN A 44 3.10 15.66 -7.99
CA ASN A 44 3.95 16.36 -8.95
C ASN A 44 4.68 15.45 -9.96
N VAL A 45 4.11 14.28 -10.27
CA VAL A 45 4.58 13.47 -11.39
C VAL A 45 4.16 14.15 -12.68
N PRO A 46 5.08 14.44 -13.62
CA PRO A 46 4.71 14.99 -14.91
C PRO A 46 3.70 14.09 -15.63
N LEU A 47 2.69 14.66 -16.30
CA LEU A 47 1.61 13.89 -16.93
C LEU A 47 2.15 12.80 -17.89
N HIS A 48 3.18 13.12 -18.69
CA HIS A 48 3.83 12.18 -19.60
C HIS A 48 4.61 11.04 -18.91
N ARG A 49 4.78 11.11 -17.58
CA ARG A 49 5.40 10.08 -16.73
C ARG A 49 4.39 9.38 -15.82
N MET A 50 3.10 9.75 -15.86
CA MET A 50 2.06 9.06 -15.11
C MET A 50 1.71 7.72 -15.77
N SER A 51 2.62 6.75 -15.65
CA SER A 51 2.45 5.39 -16.19
C SER A 51 2.69 4.32 -15.12
N GLY A 52 2.15 3.12 -15.36
CA GLY A 52 2.20 2.02 -14.39
C GLY A 52 3.64 1.62 -14.07
N ASP A 53 4.49 1.66 -15.09
CA ASP A 53 5.92 1.36 -14.98
C ASP A 53 6.67 2.37 -14.10
N VAL A 54 6.34 3.66 -14.21
CA VAL A 54 6.94 4.69 -13.35
C VAL A 54 6.49 4.48 -11.91
N GLY A 55 5.20 4.22 -11.68
CA GLY A 55 4.69 3.89 -10.35
C GLY A 55 5.35 2.64 -9.76
N ARG A 56 5.56 1.59 -10.57
CA ARG A 56 6.22 0.36 -10.14
C ARG A 56 7.69 0.58 -9.81
N LYS A 57 8.41 1.38 -10.60
CA LYS A 57 9.80 1.75 -10.30
C LYS A 57 9.92 2.50 -8.98
N ILE A 58 9.01 3.45 -8.72
CA ILE A 58 8.99 4.20 -7.45
C ILE A 58 8.71 3.25 -6.29
N GLY A 59 7.68 2.40 -6.38
CA GLY A 59 7.36 1.48 -5.30
C GLY A 59 8.48 0.47 -5.03
N GLN A 60 9.15 -0.06 -6.06
CA GLN A 60 10.31 -0.95 -5.88
C GLN A 60 11.45 -0.24 -5.13
N ALA A 61 11.68 1.05 -5.38
CA ALA A 61 12.66 1.83 -4.63
C ALA A 61 12.27 2.08 -3.16
N LEU A 62 10.97 2.00 -2.83
CA LEU A 62 10.44 2.14 -1.46
C LEU A 62 10.43 0.83 -0.66
N GLY A 63 10.81 -0.30 -1.26
CA GLY A 63 10.85 -1.60 -0.60
C GLY A 63 9.93 -2.65 -1.20
N GLY A 64 9.19 -2.34 -2.26
CA GLY A 64 8.38 -3.31 -3.00
C GLY A 64 7.13 -2.71 -3.62
N THR A 65 6.49 -3.43 -4.54
CA THR A 65 5.23 -2.99 -5.15
C THR A 65 4.29 -4.17 -5.32
N ILE A 66 3.10 -4.04 -4.73
CA ILE A 66 1.99 -4.98 -4.92
C ILE A 66 1.14 -4.52 -6.10
N ASP A 67 0.72 -3.26 -6.10
CA ASP A 67 -0.16 -2.69 -7.12
C ASP A 67 0.12 -1.20 -7.35
N VAL A 68 -0.32 -0.70 -8.50
CA VAL A 68 -0.19 0.70 -8.92
C VAL A 68 -1.52 1.18 -9.50
N ALA A 69 -2.10 2.20 -8.88
CA ALA A 69 -3.29 2.86 -9.38
C ALA A 69 -2.92 4.11 -10.17
N ILE A 70 -3.47 4.26 -11.38
CA ILE A 70 -3.35 5.49 -12.17
C ILE A 70 -4.72 6.15 -12.26
N PRO A 71 -4.85 7.42 -11.85
CA PRO A 71 -6.12 8.12 -11.98
C PRO A 71 -6.51 8.18 -13.46
N GLY A 72 -7.79 7.99 -13.77
CA GLY A 72 -8.28 7.85 -15.16
C GLY A 72 -8.07 9.05 -16.08
N ASN A 73 -7.49 10.14 -15.58
CA ASN A 73 -7.04 11.30 -16.35
C ASN A 73 -5.54 11.24 -16.75
N GLY A 74 -4.79 10.25 -16.26
CA GLY A 74 -3.44 9.91 -16.70
C GLY A 74 -3.51 9.20 -18.04
N SER A 75 -2.85 9.77 -19.04
CA SER A 75 -2.94 9.40 -20.46
C SER A 75 -2.94 7.88 -20.67
N LYS A 76 -3.93 7.40 -21.41
CA LYS A 76 -3.78 6.17 -22.19
C LYS A 76 -2.59 6.39 -23.14
N GLU A 77 -1.87 5.32 -23.41
CA GLU A 77 -0.83 5.20 -24.43
C GLU A 77 0.57 5.67 -24.01
N GLY A 78 1.39 4.67 -23.70
CA GLY A 78 2.81 4.60 -23.98
C GLY A 78 3.08 3.26 -24.65
#